data_AF-X1F9W1-F1
#
_entry.id   AF-X1F9W1-F1
#
_cell.length_a   1.000
_cell.length_b   1.000
_cell.length_c   1.000
_cell.angle_alpha   90.00
_cell.angle_beta   90.00
_cell.angle_gamma   90.00
#
_symmetry.space_group_name_H-M   'P 1'
#
loop_
_entity.id
_entity.type
_entity.pdbx_description
1 polymer ?
#
loop_
_entity_poly.entity_id
_entity_poly.type
_entity_poly.pdbx_seq_one_letter_code
_entity_poly.pdbx_strand_id
1 'polypeptide(L)' 'EQFYCPRCKRFLPDRYIIGKCPRCAADGAKGDQCESCGRWLEPFELVTKIFIAYYK' A
#
# COMPACT_ATOMS: atom_id res chain seq x y z
N GLU A 1 -6.02 -11.95 -0.02
CA GLU A 1 -5.08 -12.38 -1.09
C GLU A 1 -3.71 -11.77 -0.82
N GLN A 2 -2.61 -12.46 -1.18
CA GLN A 2 -1.24 -11.98 -0.93
C GLN A 2 -0.60 -11.41 -2.21
N PHE A 3 0.07 -10.27 -2.10
CA PHE A 3 0.72 -9.63 -3.23
C PHE A 3 2.07 -10.28 -3.53
N TYR A 4 2.33 -10.65 -4.78
CA TYR A 4 3.62 -11.19 -5.21
C TYR A 4 4.44 -10.12 -5.92
N CYS A 5 5.71 -9.96 -5.53
CA CYS A 5 6.66 -9.11 -6.24
C CYS A 5 7.46 -9.97 -7.23
N PRO A 6 7.20 -9.89 -8.55
CA PRO A 6 7.97 -10.61 -9.56
C PRO A 6 9.44 -10.21 -9.59
N ARG A 7 9.77 -8.95 -9.30
CA ARG A 7 11.16 -8.48 -9.25
C ARG A 7 11.94 -9.12 -8.08
N CYS A 8 11.35 -9.17 -6.90
CA CYS A 8 11.98 -9.79 -5.73
C CYS A 8 11.78 -11.30 -5.66
N LYS A 9 10.96 -11.88 -6.54
CA LYS A 9 10.54 -13.28 -6.55
C LYS A 9 9.98 -13.78 -5.22
N ARG A 10 9.24 -12.94 -4.49
CA ARG A 10 8.66 -13.26 -3.18
C ARG A 10 7.32 -12.58 -2.96
N PHE A 11 6.51 -13.16 -2.06
CA PHE A 11 5.32 -12.50 -1.55
C PHE A 11 5.70 -11.32 -0.66
N LEU A 12 4.95 -10.23 -0.79
CA LEU A 12 5.12 -9.01 -0.02
C LEU A 12 4.17 -9.04 1.17
N PRO A 13 4.69 -8.91 2.41
CA PRO A 13 3.82 -8.63 3.54
C PRO A 13 3.19 -7.25 3.39
N ASP A 14 2.00 -7.10 3.97
CA ASP A 14 1.11 -5.95 3.78
C ASP A 14 1.77 -4.61 4.13
N ARG A 15 2.71 -4.61 5.09
CA ARG A 15 3.51 -3.45 5.48
C ARG A 15 4.33 -2.80 4.35
N TYR A 16 4.57 -3.50 3.24
CA TYR A 16 5.29 -2.95 2.08
C TYR A 16 4.35 -2.42 0.99
N ILE A 17 3.05 -2.37 1.26
CA ILE A 17 2.03 -1.84 0.36
C ILE A 17 1.74 -0.42 0.80
N ILE A 18 2.16 0.53 -0.02
CA ILE A 18 1.84 1.94 0.12
C ILE A 18 0.97 2.31 -1.08
N GLY A 19 0.17 3.35 -0.96
CA GLY A 19 -0.53 3.86 -2.11
C GLY A 19 -1.22 5.18 -1.88
N LYS A 20 -2.19 5.45 -2.73
CA LYS A 20 -3.04 6.63 -2.63
C LYS A 20 -4.29 6.34 -1.81
N CYS A 21 -4.57 7.19 -0.82
CA CYS A 21 -5.76 7.07 0.02
C CYS A 21 -7.03 7.25 -0.84
N PRO A 22 -7.99 6.30 -0.79
CA PRO A 22 -9.23 6.41 -1.56
C PRO A 22 -10.18 7.52 -1.07
N ARG A 23 -9.91 8.13 0.08
CA ARG A 23 -10.81 9.12 0.70
C ARG A 23 -10.32 10.56 0.55
N CYS A 24 -9.10 10.83 1.00
CA CYS A 24 -8.54 12.18 0.95
C CYS A 24 -7.58 12.38 -0.22
N ALA A 25 -7.37 11.36 -1.05
CA ALA A 25 -6.42 11.39 -2.18
C ALA A 25 -4.97 11.71 -1.78
N ALA A 26 -4.61 11.57 -0.50
CA ALA A 26 -3.22 11.70 -0.06
C ALA A 26 -2.38 10.54 -0.61
N ASP A 27 -1.20 10.85 -1.11
CA ASP A 27 -0.19 9.86 -1.49
C ASP A 27 0.52 9.32 -0.24
N GLY A 28 1.12 8.13 -0.35
CA GLY A 28 1.87 7.55 0.77
C GLY A 28 1.01 6.89 1.86
N ALA A 29 -0.29 6.71 1.63
CA ALA A 29 -1.17 6.01 2.54
C ALA A 29 -0.75 4.54 2.67
N LYS A 30 -0.63 4.07 3.91
CA LYS A 30 -0.29 2.68 4.20
C LYS A 30 -1.55 1.83 4.20
N GLY A 31 -1.37 0.54 3.97
CA GLY A 31 -2.45 -0.45 3.97
C GLY A 31 -3.04 -0.77 5.35
N ASP A 32 -2.68 -0.04 6.40
CA ASP A 32 -3.25 -0.12 7.75
C ASP A 32 -3.89 1.22 8.16
N GLN A 33 -3.25 2.35 7.85
CA GLN A 33 -3.77 3.67 8.17
C GLN A 33 -3.31 4.74 7.16
N CYS A 34 -4.22 5.67 6.85
CA CYS A 34 -3.86 6.92 6.21
C CYS A 34 -3.45 7.95 7.27
N GLU A 35 -2.18 8.35 7.28
CA GLU A 35 -1.67 9.37 8.21
C GLU A 35 -2.27 10.77 7.95
N SER A 36 -2.78 11.04 6.74
CA SER A 36 -3.35 12.36 6.41
C SER A 36 -4.78 12.55 6.89
N CYS A 37 -5.61 11.50 6.92
CA CYS A 37 -7.01 11.60 7.37
C CYS A 37 -7.34 10.71 8.57
N GLY A 38 -6.36 9.99 9.11
CA GLY A 38 -6.48 9.12 10.28
C GLY A 38 -7.27 7.83 10.04
N ARG A 39 -7.73 7.58 8.80
CA ARG A 39 -8.63 6.47 8.50
C ARG A 39 -7.88 5.14 8.45
N TRP A 40 -8.48 4.13 9.07
CA TRP A 40 -8.09 2.73 8.89
C TRP A 40 -8.37 2.31 7.45
N LEU A 41 -7.34 1.78 6.80
CA LEU A 41 -7.41 1.29 5.44
C LEU A 41 -6.98 -0.16 5.44
N GLU A 42 -7.53 -0.94 4.53
CA GLU A 42 -6.97 -2.22 4.14
C GLU A 42 -6.07 -2.07 2.90
N PRO A 43 -5.07 -2.94 2.69
CA PRO A 43 -4.13 -2.77 1.59
C PRO A 43 -4.80 -2.83 0.21
N PHE A 44 -5.92 -3.54 0.09
CA PHE A 44 -6.68 -3.65 -1.16
C PHE A 44 -7.46 -2.37 -1.49
N GLU A 45 -7.81 -1.55 -0.50
CA GLU A 45 -8.55 -0.29 -0.67
C GLU A 45 -7.72 0.85 -1.29
N LEU A 46 -6.38 0.71 -1.32
CA LEU A 46 -5.50 1.71 -1.90
C LEU A 46 -5.67 1.79 -3.43
N VAL A 47 -5.93 3.01 -3.93
CA VAL A 47 -6.29 3.26 -5.34
C VAL A 47 -5.09 3.10 -6.28
N THR A 48 -3.90 3.47 -5.82
CA THR A 48 -2.65 3.35 -6.59
C THR A 48 -1.63 2.68 -5.70
N LYS A 49 -1.42 1.38 -5.90
CA LYS A 49 -0.57 0.56 -5.05
C LYS A 49 0.89 0.71 -5.51
N ILE A 50 1.66 1.43 -4.73
CA ILE A 50 3.11 1.51 -4.81
C ILE A 50 3.69 0.47 -3.83
N PHE A 51 4.21 -0.60 -4.39
CA PHE A 51 4.94 -1.59 -3.62
C PHE A 51 6.35 -1.07 -3.35
N ILE A 52 6.72 -0.85 -2.08
CA ILE A 52 8.05 -0.31 -1.74
C ILE A 52 9.17 -1.24 -2.24
N ALA A 53 8.89 -2.54 -2.35
CA ALA A 53 9.80 -3.52 -2.93
C ALA A 53 10.13 -3.30 -4.42
N TYR A 54 9.43 -2.39 -5.11
CA TYR A 54 9.81 -1.95 -6.47
C TYR A 54 10.74 -0.74 -6.45
N TYR A 55 10.72 0.07 -5.38
CA TYR A 55 11.54 1.27 -5.21
C TYR A 55 12.90 0.99 -4.56
N LYS A 56 13.08 -0.19 -3.93
CA LYS A 56 14.35 -0.67 -3.38
C LYS A 56 14.78 -1.93 -4.11
#